data_AF-A0A6C0IBI7-F1
#
_entry.id   AF-A0A6C0IBI7-F1
#
_cell.length_a   1.000
_cell.length_b   1.000
_cell.length_c   1.000
_cell.angle_alpha   90.00
_cell.angle_beta   90.00
_cell.angle_gamma   90.00
#
_symmetry.space_group_name_H-M   'P 1'
#
loop_
_entity.id
_entity.type
_entity.pdbx_description
1 polymer ?
#
loop_
_entity_poly.entity_id
_entity_poly.type
_entity_poly.pdbx_seq_one_letter_code
_entity_poly.pdbx_strand_id
1 'polypeptide(L)'
;MDEVIKQAPNDIAVEDIEVIFKKNKENVIDTLIDLWNIEVKDAKDVKAENNEAAADAADAEFDFTNPETKWDNIRNICDAYDIEMQAHLNRLKGNSN
;
A
#
# COMPACT_ATOMS: atom_id res chain seq x y z
N MET A 1 -17.77 11.56 -7.56
CA MET A 1 -17.32 12.92 -7.93
C MET A 1 -16.58 13.59 -6.76
N ASP A 2 -17.21 13.76 -5.60
CA ASP A 2 -16.59 14.41 -4.43
C ASP A 2 -15.25 13.80 -4.00
N GLU A 3 -15.13 12.47 -4.08
CA GLU A 3 -13.89 11.75 -3.78
C GLU A 3 -12.78 12.02 -4.80
N VAL A 4 -13.16 12.20 -6.08
CA VAL A 4 -12.21 12.53 -7.16
C VAL A 4 -11.71 13.96 -6.97
N ILE A 5 -12.58 14.91 -6.62
CA ILE A 5 -12.22 16.31 -6.38
C ILE A 5 -11.27 16.46 -5.18
N LYS A 6 -11.48 15.68 -4.11
CA LYS A 6 -10.61 15.72 -2.91
C LYS A 6 -9.21 15.14 -3.16
N GLN A 7 -9.08 14.21 -4.09
CA GLN A 7 -7.81 13.53 -4.40
C GLN A 7 -7.16 14.07 -5.68
N ALA A 8 -7.82 15.00 -6.37
CA ALA A 8 -7.30 15.65 -7.55
C ALA A 8 -6.14 16.60 -7.20
N PRO A 9 -5.15 16.76 -8.09
CA PRO A 9 -4.17 17.83 -8.00
C PRO A 9 -4.88 19.19 -7.97
N ASN A 10 -4.36 20.12 -7.17
CA ASN A 10 -4.96 21.45 -6.98
C ASN A 10 -4.95 22.33 -8.24
N ASP A 11 -4.23 21.93 -9.30
CA ASP A 11 -4.03 22.70 -10.53
C ASP A 11 -4.99 22.30 -11.66
N ILE A 12 -5.93 21.37 -11.40
CA ILE A 12 -6.90 20.92 -12.40
C ILE A 12 -8.28 21.50 -12.08
N ALA A 13 -8.92 22.04 -13.12
CA ALA A 13 -10.27 22.58 -13.03
C ALA A 13 -11.31 21.46 -12.87
N VAL A 14 -12.38 21.71 -12.11
CA VAL A 14 -13.42 20.72 -11.83
C VAL A 14 -14.11 20.26 -13.12
N GLU A 15 -14.18 21.16 -14.09
CA GLU A 15 -14.74 20.91 -15.42
C GLU A 15 -13.94 19.84 -16.18
N ASP A 16 -12.61 19.86 -16.08
CA ASP A 16 -11.74 18.86 -16.71
C ASP A 16 -11.89 17.50 -16.03
N ILE A 17 -12.02 17.51 -14.70
CA ILE A 17 -12.30 16.29 -13.90
C ILE A 17 -13.64 15.69 -14.31
N GLU A 18 -14.69 16.51 -14.51
CA GLU A 18 -16.01 16.03 -14.94
C GLU A 18 -15.99 15.39 -16.33
N VAL A 19 -15.20 15.94 -17.25
CA VAL A 19 -15.06 15.38 -18.60
C VAL A 19 -14.41 13.99 -18.53
N ILE A 20 -13.35 13.85 -17.73
CA ILE A 20 -12.68 12.56 -17.51
C ILE A 20 -13.60 11.58 -16.76
N PHE A 21 -14.39 12.08 -15.80
CA PHE A 21 -15.38 11.30 -15.05
C PHE A 21 -16.49 10.73 -15.90
N LYS A 22 -17.02 11.52 -16.83
CA LYS A 22 -18.00 11.02 -17.81
C LYS A 22 -17.36 10.06 -18.80
N LYS A 23 -16.13 10.32 -19.25
CA LYS A 23 -15.37 9.44 -20.15
C LYS A 23 -15.13 8.06 -19.54
N ASN A 24 -14.83 8.02 -18.24
CA ASN A 24 -14.52 6.79 -17.50
C ASN A 24 -15.76 6.16 -16.82
N LYS A 25 -16.97 6.48 -17.31
CA LYS A 25 -18.25 5.90 -16.85
C LYS A 25 -18.46 6.04 -15.33
N GLU A 26 -18.09 7.20 -14.77
CA GLU A 26 -18.22 7.52 -13.35
C GLU A 26 -17.32 6.66 -12.42
N ASN A 27 -16.32 5.97 -12.96
CA ASN A 27 -15.37 5.22 -12.16
C ASN A 27 -14.35 6.16 -11.49
N VAL A 28 -14.39 6.21 -10.16
CA VAL A 28 -13.50 7.02 -9.32
C VAL A 28 -12.03 6.63 -9.48
N ILE A 29 -11.72 5.35 -9.66
CA ILE A 29 -10.33 4.87 -9.74
C ILE A 29 -9.75 5.16 -11.12
N ASP A 30 -10.46 4.81 -12.19
CA ASP A 30 -9.99 5.05 -13.55
C ASP A 30 -9.84 6.55 -13.83
N THR A 31 -10.72 7.38 -13.27
CA THR A 31 -10.56 8.84 -13.34
C THR A 31 -9.32 9.33 -12.62
N LEU A 32 -9.06 8.89 -11.41
CA LEU A 32 -7.86 9.29 -10.68
C LEU A 32 -6.58 8.77 -11.36
N ILE A 33 -6.60 7.58 -11.95
CA ILE A 33 -5.49 7.03 -12.73
C ILE A 33 -5.19 7.93 -13.95
N ASP A 34 -6.22 8.25 -14.74
CA ASP A 34 -6.08 9.14 -15.90
C ASP A 34 -5.65 10.55 -15.47
N LEU A 35 -6.19 11.07 -14.36
CA LEU A 35 -5.91 12.40 -13.85
C LEU A 35 -4.45 12.55 -13.39
N TRP A 36 -3.93 11.51 -12.75
CA TRP A 36 -2.55 11.44 -12.28
C TRP A 36 -1.58 10.91 -13.35
N ASN A 37 -2.07 10.58 -14.56
CA ASN A 37 -1.30 9.92 -15.62
C ASN A 37 -0.45 8.76 -15.07
N ILE A 38 -1.04 7.96 -14.18
CA ILE A 38 -0.35 6.79 -13.62
C ILE A 38 -0.28 5.77 -14.75
N GLU A 39 0.92 5.49 -15.24
CA GLU A 39 1.15 4.34 -16.13
C GLU A 39 0.84 3.07 -15.34
N VAL A 40 -0.41 2.63 -15.40
CA VAL A 40 -0.81 1.33 -14.89
C VAL A 40 -0.15 0.32 -15.83
N LYS A 41 0.91 -0.32 -15.34
CA LYS A 41 1.40 -1.55 -15.96
C LYS A 41 0.26 -2.54 -15.87
N ASP A 42 -0.45 -2.71 -16.99
CA ASP A 42 -1.48 -3.72 -17.15
C ASP A 42 -0.93 -5.05 -16.64
N ALA A 43 -1.37 -5.47 -15.46
CA ALA A 43 -1.18 -6.84 -14.99
C ALA A 43 -2.14 -7.75 -15.77
N LYS A 44 -1.90 -7.85 -17.08
CA LYS A 44 -2.43 -8.92 -17.92
C LYS A 44 -1.31 -9.93 -18.08
N ASP A 45 -1.41 -10.98 -17.27
CA ASP A 45 -0.86 -12.33 -17.39
C ASP A 45 -0.70 -12.78 -15.92
N VAL A 46 -1.63 -13.54 -15.35
CA VAL A 46 -1.60 -15.01 -15.44
C VAL A 46 -3.02 -15.57 -15.54
N LYS A 47 -3.34 -16.17 -16.69
CA LYS A 47 -4.33 -17.24 -16.78
C LYS A 47 -3.77 -18.49 -16.09
N ALA A 48 -4.64 -19.13 -15.32
CA ALA A 48 -4.56 -20.48 -14.76
C ALA A 48 -3.63 -21.44 -15.50
N GLU A 49 -2.78 -22.24 -14.80
CA GLU A 49 -2.55 -23.71 -14.96
C GLU A 49 -1.77 -24.30 -13.74
N ASN A 50 -2.41 -25.22 -13.02
CA ASN A 50 -1.93 -26.47 -12.40
C ASN A 50 -0.46 -26.71 -11.94
N ASN A 51 -0.37 -27.26 -10.72
CA ASN A 51 0.41 -28.42 -10.26
C ASN A 51 1.75 -28.25 -9.51
N GLU A 52 1.92 -29.17 -8.56
CA GLU A 52 2.98 -29.42 -7.58
C GLU A 52 4.44 -29.29 -8.09
N ALA A 53 5.30 -28.78 -7.20
CA ALA A 53 6.46 -29.47 -6.60
C ALA A 53 7.69 -28.56 -6.45
N ALA A 54 8.26 -28.61 -5.23
CA ALA A 54 9.66 -28.37 -4.88
C ALA A 54 10.29 -27.00 -5.22
N ALA A 55 10.78 -26.31 -4.19
CA ALA A 55 12.19 -26.41 -3.79
C ALA A 55 12.59 -25.25 -2.88
N ASP A 56 13.30 -25.64 -1.83
CA ASP A 56 14.14 -24.85 -0.95
C ASP A 56 15.08 -23.93 -1.76
N ALA A 57 14.94 -22.61 -1.59
CA ALA A 57 15.90 -21.61 -2.00
C ALA A 57 15.87 -20.47 -0.97
N ALA A 58 16.76 -20.58 0.02
CA ALA A 58 17.10 -19.50 0.93
C ALA A 58 17.82 -18.38 0.15
N ASP A 59 17.05 -17.43 -0.37
CA ASP A 59 17.44 -16.04 -0.55
C ASP A 59 16.17 -15.22 -0.43
N ALA A 60 16.18 -14.24 0.47
CA ALA A 60 14.99 -13.50 0.89
C ALA A 60 14.47 -12.58 -0.22
N GLU A 61 13.73 -13.13 -1.18
CA GLU A 61 12.83 -12.36 -2.02
C GLU A 61 11.52 -12.11 -1.27
N PHE A 62 11.22 -10.84 -1.07
CA PHE A 62 10.06 -10.32 -0.36
C PHE A 62 8.77 -10.70 -1.08
N ASP A 63 8.16 -11.79 -0.66
CA ASP A 63 6.90 -12.31 -1.17
C ASP A 63 5.71 -11.46 -0.68
N PHE A 64 5.23 -10.56 -1.54
CA PHE A 64 4.05 -9.72 -1.30
C PHE A 64 2.73 -10.51 -1.33
N THR A 65 2.74 -11.82 -1.59
CA THR A 65 1.53 -12.62 -1.80
C THR A 65 1.07 -13.41 -0.57
N ASN A 66 1.88 -13.49 0.49
CA ASN A 66 1.51 -14.20 1.72
C ASN A 66 0.86 -13.25 2.75
N PRO A 67 -0.46 -13.35 3.03
CA PRO A 67 -1.14 -12.48 3.99
C PRO A 67 -0.70 -12.69 5.46
N GLU A 68 0.01 -13.78 5.77
CA GLU A 68 0.57 -14.02 7.11
C GLU A 68 1.72 -13.04 7.41
N THR A 69 2.53 -12.68 6.41
CA THR A 69 3.70 -11.81 6.58
C THR A 69 3.33 -10.36 6.89
N LYS A 70 2.14 -9.90 6.46
CA LYS A 70 1.67 -8.54 6.72
C LYS A 70 1.48 -8.29 8.22
N TRP A 71 0.81 -9.21 8.90
CA TRP A 71 0.57 -9.08 10.34
C TRP A 71 1.85 -9.32 11.14
N ASP A 72 2.73 -10.20 10.66
CA ASP A 72 4.04 -10.40 11.28
C ASP A 72 4.89 -9.13 11.23
N ASN A 73 4.91 -8.42 10.10
CA ASN A 73 5.61 -7.15 9.98
C ASN A 73 5.02 -6.09 10.93
N ILE A 74 3.69 -5.97 10.97
CA ILE A 74 3.02 -5.03 11.88
C ILE A 74 3.34 -5.36 13.34
N ARG A 75 3.28 -6.64 13.74
CA ARG A 75 3.62 -7.08 15.10
C ARG A 75 5.08 -6.77 15.43
N ASN A 76 6.01 -7.08 14.52
CA ASN A 76 7.44 -6.81 14.70
C ASN A 76 7.71 -5.31 14.93
N ILE A 77 7.06 -4.43 14.18
CA ILE A 77 7.21 -2.98 14.34
C ILE A 77 6.65 -2.54 15.70
N CYS A 78 5.46 -3.01 16.07
CA CYS A 78 4.83 -2.68 17.35
C CYS A 78 5.67 -3.16 18.54
N ASP A 79 6.16 -4.40 18.49
CA ASP A 79 6.97 -5.00 19.55
C ASP A 79 8.32 -4.27 19.70
N ALA A 80 8.99 -3.95 18.57
CA ALA A 80 10.23 -3.19 18.60
C ALA A 80 10.05 -1.81 19.25
N TYR A 81 8.96 -1.12 18.94
CA TYR A 81 8.63 0.17 19.52
C TYR A 81 8.33 0.08 21.03
N ASP A 82 7.54 -0.91 21.45
CA ASP A 82 7.22 -1.10 22.88
C ASP A 82 8.47 -1.43 23.69
N ILE A 83 9.36 -2.27 23.16
CA ILE A 83 10.66 -2.60 23.77
C ILE A 83 11.51 -1.34 23.95
N GLU A 84 11.64 -0.52 22.92
CA GLU A 84 12.44 0.72 22.98
C GLU A 84 11.88 1.71 24.01
N MET A 85 10.56 1.88 24.03
CA MET A 85 9.89 2.78 24.97
C MET A 85 10.04 2.30 26.42
N GLN A 86 9.88 1.00 26.68
CA GLN A 86 10.14 0.42 28.00
C GLN A 86 11.60 0.60 28.42
N ALA A 87 12.55 0.39 27.51
CA ALA A 87 13.97 0.62 27.78
C ALA A 87 14.26 2.09 28.13
N HIS A 88 13.67 3.03 27.40
CA HIS A 88 13.79 4.47 27.68
C HIS A 88 13.20 4.84 29.06
N LEU A 89 12.01 4.33 29.38
CA LEU A 89 11.38 4.53 30.68
C LEU A 89 12.19 3.94 31.83
N ASN A 90 12.76 2.76 31.65
CA ASN A 90 13.60 2.11 32.66
C ASN A 90 14.90 2.90 32.91
N ARG A 91 15.50 3.50 31.87
CA ARG A 91 16.65 4.41 32.03
C ARG A 91 16.27 5.66 32.83
N LEU A 92 15.12 6.27 32.54
CA LEU A 92 14.63 7.43 33.29
C LEU A 92 14.34 7.12 34.76
N LYS A 93 13.72 5.95 35.04
CA LYS A 93 13.45 5.49 36.40
C LYS A 93 14.74 5.14 37.15
N GLY A 94 15.71 4.51 36.49
CA GLY A 94 17.00 4.15 37.07
C GLY A 94 17.89 5.35 37.39
N ASN A 95 17.72 6.47 36.69
CA ASN A 95 18.47 7.72 36.91
C ASN A 95 17.85 8.65 37.98
N SER A 96 16.71 8.29 38.58
CA SER A 96 16.05 9.10 39.64
C SER A 96 16.38 8.64 41.08
N ASN A 97 17.44 7.85 41.26
CA ASN A 97 17.98 7.49 42.59
C ASN A 97 19.33 8.14 42.84
#